data_AF-A0A151EKX9-F1
#
_entry.id   AF-A0A151EKX9-F1
#
_cell.length_a   1.000
_cell.length_b   1.000
_cell.length_c   1.000
_cell.angle_alpha   90.00
_cell.angle_beta   90.00
_cell.angle_gamma   90.00
#
_symmetry.space_group_name_H-M   'P 1'
#
loop_
_entity.id
_entity.type
_entity.pdbx_description
1 polymer ?
#
loop_
_entity_poly.entity_id
_entity_poly.type
_entity_poly.pdbx_seq_one_letter_code
_entity_poly.pdbx_strand_id
1 'polypeptide(L)' 'MKNDECTIFITTKNGSKQSFRKGKDGWMQTSSKGIVRYCTAEQVLSHILPPLAFGHVAIKVEPDREFSKEK' A
#
# COMPACT_ATOMS: atom_id res chain seq x y z
N MET A 1 -10.21 -15.97 -4.61
CA MET A 1 -9.85 -14.59 -4.19
C MET A 1 -8.81 -14.09 -5.17
N LYS A 2 -9.18 -13.26 -6.17
CA LYS A 2 -8.20 -12.66 -7.07
C LYS A 2 -7.52 -11.53 -6.29
N ASN A 3 -6.30 -11.76 -5.81
CA ASN A 3 -5.45 -10.72 -5.20
C ASN A 3 -4.83 -9.83 -6.29
N ASP A 4 -5.55 -9.56 -7.36
CA ASP A 4 -5.03 -8.82 -8.52
C ASP A 4 -4.82 -7.35 -8.15
N GLU A 5 -5.75 -6.78 -7.37
CA GLU A 5 -5.75 -5.36 -7.04
C GLU A 5 -5.98 -5.19 -5.53
N CYS A 6 -5.00 -4.59 -4.85
CA CYS A 6 -5.06 -4.27 -3.43
C CYS A 6 -4.28 -3.00 -3.13
N THR A 7 -4.70 -2.29 -2.10
CA THR A 7 -3.99 -1.11 -1.59
C THR A 7 -3.53 -1.36 -0.17
N ILE A 8 -2.22 -1.27 0.03
CA ILE A 8 -1.56 -1.33 1.34
C ILE A 8 -1.39 0.10 1.82
N PHE A 9 -1.93 0.42 2.98
CA PHE A 9 -1.73 1.69 3.65
C PHE A 9 -0.80 1.50 4.84
N ILE A 10 0.24 2.32 4.93
CA ILE A 10 1.17 2.35 6.05
C ILE A 10 1.04 3.71 6.72
N THR A 11 0.68 3.70 8.00
CA THR A 11 0.63 4.90 8.82
C THR A 11 1.69 4.78 9.91
N THR A 12 2.62 5.72 9.90
CA THR A 12 3.63 5.85 10.97
C THR A 12 3.06 6.63 12.15
N LYS A 13 3.60 6.45 13.35
CA LYS A 13 3.18 7.17 14.57
C LYS A 13 3.24 8.70 14.42
N ASN A 14 4.16 9.21 13.60
CA ASN A 14 4.30 10.65 13.31
C ASN A 14 3.24 11.19 12.33
N GLY A 15 2.24 10.37 11.96
CA GLY A 15 1.15 10.77 11.06
C GLY A 15 1.51 10.72 9.58
N SER A 16 2.75 10.37 9.21
CA SER A 16 3.10 10.16 7.81
C SER A 16 2.39 8.91 7.28
N LYS A 17 1.58 9.12 6.24
CA LYS A 17 0.83 8.07 5.54
C LYS A 17 1.46 7.83 4.17
N GLN A 18 1.72 6.58 3.84
CA GLN A 18 2.11 6.17 2.49
C GLN A 18 1.22 5.01 2.07
N SER A 19 1.00 4.87 0.77
CA SER A 19 0.24 3.74 0.24
C SER A 19 0.95 3.07 -0.91
N PHE A 20 0.70 1.78 -1.07
CA PHE A 20 1.18 0.97 -2.17
C PHE A 20 -0.03 0.31 -2.81
N ARG A 21 -0.35 0.70 -4.04
CA ARG A 21 -1.43 0.11 -4.82
C ARG A 21 -0.86 -0.92 -5.78
N LYS A 22 -1.35 -2.15 -5.70
CA LYS A 22 -1.14 -3.17 -6.72
C LYS A 22 -2.12 -2.91 -7.87
N GLY A 23 -1.60 -2.55 -9.03
CA GLY A 23 -2.34 -2.50 -10.28
C GLY A 23 -2.02 -3.72 -11.15
N LYS A 24 -2.58 -3.75 -12.36
CA LYS A 24 -2.40 -4.85 -13.32
C LYS A 24 -0.93 -5.04 -13.75
N ASP A 25 -0.22 -3.94 -13.94
CA ASP A 25 1.15 -3.93 -14.49
C ASP A 25 2.25 -3.84 -13.41
N GLY A 26 1.89 -3.74 -12.13
CA GLY A 26 2.87 -3.62 -11.05
C GLY A 26 2.38 -2.81 -9.85
N TRP A 27 3.31 -2.31 -9.05
CA TRP A 27 3.00 -1.55 -7.84
C TRP A 27 3.22 -0.06 -8.04
N MET A 28 2.35 0.74 -7.43
CA MET A 28 2.47 2.19 -7.37
C MET A 28 2.54 2.63 -5.90
N GLN A 29 3.65 3.24 -5.51
CA GLN A 29 3.82 3.88 -4.23
C GLN A 29 3.33 5.33 -4.30
N THR A 30 2.43 5.71 -3.40
CA THR A 30 2.05 7.10 -3.15
C THR A 30 2.67 7.56 -1.84
N SER A 31 3.56 8.54 -1.93
CA SER A 31 4.20 9.17 -0.76
C SER A 31 3.22 10.06 0.00
N SER A 32 3.55 10.44 1.24
CA SER A 32 2.74 11.37 2.05
C SER A 32 2.53 12.75 1.39
N LYS A 33 3.37 13.10 0.41
CA LYS A 33 3.27 14.34 -0.39
C LYS A 33 2.45 14.19 -1.67
N GLY A 34 1.81 13.04 -1.90
CA GLY A 34 1.04 12.75 -3.12
C GLY A 34 1.87 12.35 -4.34
N ILE A 35 3.19 12.22 -4.20
CA ILE A 35 4.07 11.78 -5.30
C ILE A 35 3.87 10.28 -5.53
N VAL A 36 3.54 9.93 -6.77
CA VAL A 36 3.35 8.54 -7.21
C VAL A 36 4.61 8.02 -7.91
N ARG A 37 5.06 6.81 -7.56
CA ARG A 37 6.20 6.12 -8.17
C ARG A 37 5.88 4.68 -8.46
N TYR A 38 6.37 4.15 -9.57
CA TYR A 38 6.29 2.72 -9.87
C TYR A 38 7.36 1.96 -9.10
N CYS A 39 6.99 0.79 -8.58
CA CYS A 39 7.88 -0.08 -7.80
C CYS A 39 7.64 -1.55 -8.14
N THR A 40 8.66 -2.38 -7.95
CA THR A 40 8.53 -3.84 -8.00
C THR A 40 7.98 -4.38 -6.67
N ALA A 41 7.54 -5.63 -6.66
CA ALA A 41 7.10 -6.30 -5.43
C ALA A 41 8.21 -6.36 -4.36
N GLU A 42 9.46 -6.59 -4.77
CA GLU A 42 10.62 -6.61 -3.86
C GLU A 42 10.90 -5.25 -3.23
N GLN A 43 10.73 -4.16 -4.00
CA GLN A 43 10.86 -2.80 -3.47
C GLN A 43 9.75 -2.51 -2.46
N VAL A 44 8.52 -2.92 -2.74
CA VAL A 44 7.38 -2.80 -1.81
C VAL A 44 7.69 -3.50 -0.49
N LEU A 45 8.17 -4.74 -0.55
CA LEU A 45 8.56 -5.49 0.65
C LEU A 45 9.73 -4.82 1.38
N SER A 46 10.74 -4.33 0.67
CA SER A 46 11.87 -3.61 1.26
C SER A 46 11.45 -2.32 1.98
N HIS A 47 10.34 -1.69 1.57
CA HIS A 47 9.79 -0.52 2.25
C HIS A 47 8.84 -0.88 3.40
N ILE A 48 8.21 -2.05 3.37
CA ILE A 48 7.23 -2.52 4.38
C ILE A 48 7.89 -3.26 5.54
N LEU A 49 8.87 -4.12 5.26
CA LEU A 49 9.45 -5.03 6.25
C LEU A 49 10.25 -4.32 7.35
N PRO A 50 11.14 -3.35 7.07
CA PRO A 50 11.85 -2.64 8.13
C PRO A 50 10.93 -1.95 9.14
N PRO A 51 9.92 -1.16 8.72
CA PRO A 51 9.01 -0.54 9.68
C PRO A 51 8.09 -1.54 10.40
N LEU A 52 7.76 -2.70 9.80
CA LEU A 52 7.05 -3.78 10.50
C LEU A 52 7.89 -4.45 11.59
N ALA A 53 9.16 -4.70 11.29
CA ALA A 53 10.04 -5.45 12.20
C ALA A 53 10.54 -4.59 13.37
N PHE A 54 10.77 -3.30 13.15
CA PHE A 54 11.44 -2.43 14.12
C PHE A 54 10.62 -1.19 14.52
N GLY A 55 9.49 -0.93 13.87
CA GLY A 55 8.72 0.31 14.04
C GLY A 55 7.32 0.09 14.59
N HIS A 56 6.78 1.13 15.24
CA HIS A 56 5.35 1.23 15.52
C HIS A 56 4.65 1.80 14.29
N VAL A 57 4.30 0.93 13.35
CA VAL A 57 3.48 1.28 12.18
C VAL A 57 2.17 0.53 12.19
N ALA A 58 1.11 1.21 11.76
CA ALA A 58 -0.16 0.57 11.46
C ALA A 58 -0.20 0.26 9.97
N ILE A 59 -0.39 -1.02 9.63
CA ILE A 59 -0.61 -1.47 8.26
C ILE A 59 -2.06 -1.90 8.08
N LYS A 60 -2.70 -1.34 7.06
CA LYS A 60 -4.04 -1.73 6.63
C LYS A 60 -3.95 -2.19 5.18
N VAL A 61 -4.45 -3.38 4.89
CA VAL A 61 -4.54 -3.88 3.52
C VAL A 61 -6.00 -3.92 3.13
N GLU A 62 -6.37 -3.20 2.08
CA GLU A 62 -7.72 -3.24 1.54
C GLU A 62 -7.68 -3.84 0.13
N PRO A 63 -8.55 -4.81 -0.18
CA PRO A 63 -8.75 -5.20 -1.56
C PRO A 63 -9.35 -4.01 -2.32
N ASP A 64 -8.93 -3.78 -3.57
CA ASP A 64 -9.58 -2.84 -4.49
C ASP A 64 -10.89 -3.52 -4.94
N ARG A 65 -11.81 -3.75 -4.00
CA ARG A 65 -13.15 -4.20 -4.36
C ARG A 65 -13.80 -3.01 -5.03
N GLU A 66 -14.16 -3.19 -6.30
CA GLU A 66 -15.27 -2.47 -6.89
C GLU A 66 -16.35 -2.36 -5.81
N PHE A 67 -16.62 -1.13 -5.35
CA PHE A 67 -17.90 -0.82 -4.76
C PHE A 67 -18.92 -1.07 -5.87
N SER A 68 -19.30 -2.32 -6.09
CA SER A 68 -20.65 -2.63 -6.52
C SER A 68 -21.51 -2.12 -5.37
N LYS A 69 -21.92 -0.84 -5.46
CA LYS A 69 -23.08 -0.33 -4.75
C LYS A 69 -24.20 -1.33 -5.04
N GLU A 70 -24.57 -2.09 -4.02
CA GLU A 70 -25.82 -2.81 -4.02
C GLU A 70 -26.95 -1.78 -4.14
N LYS A 71 -27.94 -2.15 -4.94
CA LYS A 71 -29.07 -1.38 -5.47
C LYS A 71 -29.78 -0.46 -4.49
#